data_AF-A0A532F4G8-F1
#
_entry.id   AF-A0A532F4G8-F1
#
_cell.length_a   1.000
_cell.length_b   1.000
_cell.length_c   1.000
_cell.angle_alpha   90.00
_cell.angle_beta   90.00
_cell.angle_gamma   90.00
#
_symmetry.space_group_name_H-M   'P 1'
#
loop_
_entity.id
_entity.type
_entity.pdbx_description
1 polymer ?
#
loop_
_entity_poly.entity_id
_entity_poly.type
_entity_poly.pdbx_seq_one_letter_code
_entity_poly.pdbx_strand_id
1 'polypeptide(L)'
;MKHTWTMVMAVAVFGVGLSLHPAISQAGQEEGHTQEVIKHAKEGVAHTKEAIKHIEESVKATGDAHAKEALQHAKEAITHADESIAHAEMDAKEHKGKKSK
;
A
#
# COMPACT_ATOMS: atom_id res chain seq x y z
N MET A 1 14.33 -62.39 -0.75
CA MET A 1 14.45 -61.15 0.07
C MET A 1 14.98 -59.98 -0.76
N LYS A 2 14.24 -59.56 -1.81
CA LYS A 2 14.61 -58.39 -2.65
C LYS A 2 13.42 -57.49 -3.00
N HIS A 3 12.21 -57.87 -2.57
CA HIS A 3 10.95 -57.20 -2.94
C HIS A 3 10.34 -56.33 -1.83
N THR A 4 10.91 -56.34 -0.62
CA THR A 4 10.43 -55.52 0.50
C THR A 4 11.14 -54.17 0.60
N TRP A 5 12.26 -53.97 -0.11
CA TRP A 5 13.02 -52.71 -0.04
C TRP A 5 12.46 -51.63 -0.97
N THR A 6 11.92 -52.01 -2.13
CA THR A 6 11.28 -51.09 -3.08
C THR A 6 9.98 -50.47 -2.54
N MET A 7 9.26 -51.19 -1.67
CA MET A 7 8.04 -50.68 -1.05
C MET A 7 8.31 -49.56 -0.02
N VAL A 8 9.44 -49.62 0.68
CA VAL A 8 9.81 -48.59 1.69
C VAL A 8 10.34 -47.32 1.00
N MET A 9 11.02 -47.45 -0.14
CA MET A 9 11.45 -46.30 -0.94
C MET A 9 10.30 -45.57 -1.63
N ALA A 10 9.18 -46.25 -1.92
CA ALA A 10 7.98 -45.60 -2.46
C ALA A 10 7.25 -44.71 -1.44
N VAL A 11 7.39 -44.99 -0.14
CA VAL A 11 6.82 -44.16 0.94
C VAL A 11 7.70 -42.93 1.23
N ALA A 12 9.01 -42.98 0.94
CA ALA A 12 9.90 -41.84 1.10
C ALA A 12 9.77 -40.76 0.00
N VAL A 13 9.19 -41.10 -1.17
CA VAL A 13 8.99 -40.16 -2.28
C VAL A 13 7.64 -39.43 -2.22
N PHE A 14 6.69 -39.91 -1.42
CA PHE A 14 5.38 -39.25 -1.23
C PHE A 14 5.30 -38.30 -0.03
N GLY A 15 6.35 -38.22 0.80
CA GLY A 15 6.35 -37.44 2.04
C GLY A 15 6.89 -36.01 1.96
N VAL A 16 7.38 -35.55 0.81
CA VAL A 16 8.01 -34.21 0.65
C VAL A 16 7.26 -33.33 -0.37
N GLY A 17 6.07 -33.74 -0.81
CA GLY A 17 5.32 -33.05 -1.88
C GLY A 17 4.30 -32.00 -1.43
N LEU A 18 4.00 -31.87 -0.14
CA LEU A 18 2.82 -31.12 0.34
C LEU A 18 3.09 -30.13 1.47
N SER A 19 4.28 -29.52 1.48
CA SER A 19 4.53 -28.27 2.20
C SER A 19 5.14 -27.23 1.27
N LEU A 20 4.59 -27.12 0.04
CA LEU A 20 4.63 -25.86 -0.69
C LEU A 20 3.76 -24.88 0.10
N HIS A 21 4.46 -24.13 0.95
CA HIS A 21 3.93 -23.05 1.75
C HIS A 21 3.10 -22.10 0.88
N PRO A 22 2.06 -21.44 1.42
CA PRO A 22 1.20 -20.49 0.69
C PRO A 22 1.92 -19.16 0.37
N ALA A 23 3.22 -19.18 0.07
CA ALA A 23 4.01 -18.01 -0.26
C ALA A 23 3.55 -17.32 -1.55
N ILE A 24 2.89 -18.05 -2.45
CA ILE A 24 2.32 -17.49 -3.69
C ILE A 24 1.06 -16.64 -3.39
N SER A 25 0.30 -16.96 -2.33
CA SER A 25 -0.94 -16.23 -1.99
C SER A 25 -0.65 -14.92 -1.26
N GLN A 26 0.43 -14.87 -0.48
CA GLN A 26 0.77 -13.71 0.36
C GLN A 26 1.29 -12.52 -0.47
N ALA A 27 2.02 -12.81 -1.56
CA ALA A 27 2.61 -11.80 -2.44
C ALA A 27 1.59 -11.00 -3.26
N GLY A 28 0.40 -11.54 -3.53
CA GLY A 28 -0.69 -10.84 -4.23
C GLY A 28 -1.56 -9.99 -3.29
N GLN A 29 -1.66 -10.38 -2.02
CA GLN A 29 -2.44 -9.63 -1.02
C GLN A 29 -1.71 -8.36 -0.57
N GLU A 30 -0.37 -8.40 -0.40
CA GLU A 30 0.40 -7.20 -0.08
C GLU A 30 0.31 -6.12 -1.16
N GLU A 31 0.30 -6.54 -2.43
CA GLU A 31 0.21 -5.63 -3.58
C GLU A 31 -1.18 -4.97 -3.67
N GLY A 32 -2.25 -5.74 -3.38
CA GLY A 32 -3.61 -5.24 -3.27
C GLY A 32 -3.78 -4.21 -2.14
N HIS A 33 -3.27 -4.52 -0.95
CA HIS A 33 -3.31 -3.59 0.18
C HIS A 33 -2.53 -2.29 -0.09
N THR A 34 -1.38 -2.38 -0.77
CA THR A 34 -0.59 -1.19 -1.12
C THR A 34 -1.35 -0.26 -2.06
N GLN A 35 -2.01 -0.81 -3.09
CA GLN A 35 -2.85 -0.03 -4.01
C GLN A 35 -4.06 0.60 -3.32
N GLU A 36 -4.70 -0.13 -2.39
CA GLU A 36 -5.83 0.37 -1.61
C GLU A 36 -5.42 1.51 -0.67
N VAL A 37 -4.26 1.41 -0.02
CA VAL A 37 -3.70 2.49 0.81
C VAL A 37 -3.43 3.73 -0.03
N ILE A 38 -2.82 3.58 -1.22
CA ILE A 38 -2.59 4.71 -2.13
C ILE A 38 -3.91 5.35 -2.56
N LYS A 39 -4.95 4.55 -2.83
CA LYS A 39 -6.29 5.05 -3.17
C LYS A 39 -6.89 5.87 -2.03
N HIS A 40 -6.90 5.35 -0.80
CA HIS A 40 -7.42 6.09 0.35
C HIS A 40 -6.61 7.35 0.66
N ALA A 41 -5.28 7.32 0.46
CA ALA A 41 -4.46 8.53 0.60
C ALA A 41 -4.88 9.63 -0.40
N LYS A 42 -5.15 9.27 -1.66
CA LYS A 42 -5.67 10.21 -2.68
C LYS A 42 -7.05 10.76 -2.32
N GLU A 43 -7.94 9.92 -1.79
CA GLU A 43 -9.25 10.35 -1.28
C GLU A 43 -9.09 11.33 -0.10
N GLY A 44 -8.18 11.05 0.83
CA GLY A 44 -7.83 11.94 1.93
C GLY A 44 -7.33 13.30 1.44
N VAL A 45 -6.47 13.34 0.42
CA VAL A 45 -6.03 14.60 -0.21
C VAL A 45 -7.21 15.35 -0.82
N ALA A 46 -8.16 14.66 -1.46
CA ALA A 46 -9.34 15.30 -2.01
C ALA A 46 -10.21 15.96 -0.92
N HIS A 47 -10.45 15.27 0.20
CA HIS A 47 -11.17 15.85 1.34
C HIS A 47 -10.44 17.04 1.95
N THR A 48 -9.11 17.00 2.07
CA THR A 48 -8.33 18.15 2.56
C THR A 48 -8.44 19.34 1.61
N LYS A 49 -8.45 19.11 0.28
CA LYS A 49 -8.69 20.16 -0.73
C LYS A 49 -10.07 20.79 -0.60
N GLU A 50 -11.09 20.01 -0.22
CA GLU A 50 -12.42 20.54 0.08
C GLU A 50 -12.44 21.36 1.39
N ALA A 51 -11.83 20.85 2.46
CA ALA A 51 -11.70 21.57 3.72
C ALA A 51 -10.99 22.93 3.55
N ILE A 52 -9.97 22.99 2.68
CA ILE A 52 -9.30 24.24 2.31
C ILE A 52 -10.27 25.28 1.76
N LYS A 53 -11.26 24.89 0.94
CA LYS A 53 -12.24 25.85 0.40
C LYS A 53 -13.03 26.51 1.53
N HIS A 54 -13.44 25.74 2.53
CA HIS A 54 -14.15 26.29 3.69
C HIS A 54 -13.26 27.19 4.56
N ILE A 55 -11.98 26.87 4.69
CA ILE A 55 -11.03 27.75 5.37
C ILE A 55 -10.87 29.06 4.57
N GLU A 56 -10.77 29.00 3.24
CA GLU A 56 -10.70 30.19 2.38
C GLU A 56 -11.96 31.06 2.47
N GLU A 57 -13.15 30.46 2.58
CA GLU A 57 -14.40 31.17 2.87
C GLU A 57 -14.36 31.85 4.24
N SER A 58 -13.89 31.14 5.28
CA SER A 58 -13.72 31.70 6.62
C SER A 58 -12.74 32.88 6.64
N VAL A 59 -11.60 32.77 5.94
CA VAL A 59 -10.62 33.85 5.80
C VAL A 59 -11.24 35.07 5.10
N LYS A 60 -12.02 34.87 4.04
CA LYS A 60 -12.72 35.97 3.34
C LYS A 60 -13.77 36.64 4.21
N ALA A 61 -14.50 35.87 5.01
CA ALA A 61 -15.59 36.38 5.84
C ALA A 61 -15.09 37.12 7.09
N THR A 62 -14.00 36.66 7.69
CA THR A 62 -13.55 37.13 9.02
C THR A 62 -12.22 37.87 9.00
N GLY A 63 -11.36 37.61 8.02
CA GLY A 63 -9.97 38.09 8.00
C GLY A 63 -9.08 37.49 9.10
N ASP A 64 -9.59 36.50 9.85
CA ASP A 64 -8.96 35.93 11.04
C ASP A 64 -7.54 35.40 10.76
N ALA A 65 -6.61 35.70 11.66
CA ALA A 65 -5.21 35.34 11.51
C ALA A 65 -4.98 33.83 11.64
N HIS A 66 -5.68 33.16 12.55
CA HIS A 66 -5.58 31.71 12.73
C HIS A 66 -6.19 30.96 11.55
N ALA A 67 -7.26 31.49 10.93
CA ALA A 67 -7.80 30.91 9.70
C ALA A 67 -6.81 30.98 8.53
N LYS A 68 -6.01 32.06 8.43
CA LYS A 68 -4.94 32.18 7.43
C LYS A 68 -3.79 31.21 7.70
N GLU A 69 -3.40 31.04 8.96
CA GLU A 69 -2.38 30.08 9.38
C GLU A 69 -2.83 28.63 9.13
N ALA A 70 -4.07 28.29 9.48
CA ALA A 70 -4.68 27.00 9.18
C ALA A 70 -4.71 26.73 7.67
N LEU A 71 -5.00 27.74 6.84
CA LEU A 71 -4.96 27.62 5.39
C LEU A 71 -3.55 27.28 4.88
N GLN A 72 -2.51 27.91 5.44
CA GLN A 72 -1.13 27.64 5.09
C GLN A 72 -0.76 26.19 5.45
N HIS A 73 -1.01 25.77 6.69
CA HIS A 73 -0.72 24.41 7.14
C HIS A 73 -1.49 23.35 6.36
N ALA A 74 -2.74 23.60 5.99
CA ALA A 74 -3.50 22.67 5.17
C ALA A 74 -2.89 22.51 3.76
N LYS A 75 -2.35 23.60 3.18
CA LYS A 75 -1.64 23.55 1.90
C LYS A 75 -0.32 22.78 2.00
N GLU A 76 0.46 23.02 3.05
CA GLU A 76 1.69 22.27 3.35
C GLU A 76 1.41 20.77 3.56
N ALA A 77 0.34 20.44 4.29
CA ALA A 77 -0.06 19.05 4.52
C ALA A 77 -0.42 18.32 3.21
N ILE A 78 -1.05 19.00 2.25
CA ILE A 78 -1.29 18.43 0.91
C ILE A 78 0.03 18.15 0.19
N THR A 79 0.98 19.08 0.23
CA THR A 79 2.30 18.87 -0.39
C THR A 79 2.97 17.61 0.15
N HIS A 80 3.02 17.45 1.47
CA HIS A 80 3.60 16.25 2.09
C HIS A 80 2.82 14.97 1.79
N ALA A 81 1.49 15.05 1.70
CA ALA A 81 0.66 13.90 1.32
C ALA A 81 0.92 13.48 -0.14
N ASP A 82 0.99 14.45 -1.06
CA ASP A 82 1.28 14.19 -2.48
C ASP A 82 2.70 13.59 -2.65
N GLU A 83 3.70 14.08 -1.91
CA GLU A 83 5.06 13.51 -1.86
C GLU A 83 5.04 12.06 -1.35
N SER A 84 4.32 11.81 -0.25
CA SER A 84 4.21 10.47 0.35
C SER A 84 3.53 9.48 -0.60
N ILE A 85 2.48 9.91 -1.31
CA ILE A 85 1.81 9.13 -2.34
C ILE A 85 2.78 8.81 -3.48
N ALA A 86 3.56 9.79 -3.94
CA ALA A 86 4.54 9.58 -5.00
C ALA A 86 5.59 8.53 -4.60
N HIS A 87 6.10 8.58 -3.37
CA HIS A 87 7.01 7.56 -2.85
C HIS A 87 6.37 6.17 -2.83
N ALA A 88 5.16 6.04 -2.27
CA ALA A 88 4.45 4.78 -2.23
C ALA A 88 4.20 4.19 -3.65
N GLU A 89 3.90 5.05 -4.63
CA GLU A 89 3.75 4.62 -6.02
C GLU A 89 5.07 4.16 -6.67
N MET A 90 6.21 4.79 -6.33
CA MET A 90 7.53 4.36 -6.80
C MET A 90 7.90 3.00 -6.22
N ASP A 91 7.73 2.82 -4.91
CA ASP A 91 8.01 1.57 -4.22
C ASP A 91 7.15 0.43 -4.79
N ALA A 92 5.84 0.68 -4.97
CA ALA A 92 4.93 -0.29 -5.58
C ALA A 92 5.36 -0.72 -7.00
N LYS A 93 5.97 0.19 -7.79
CA LYS A 93 6.50 -0.11 -9.13
C LYS A 93 7.80 -0.92 -9.06
N GLU A 94 8.70 -0.58 -8.14
CA GLU A 94 9.98 -1.30 -7.96
C GLU A 94 9.75 -2.76 -7.52
N HIS A 95 8.81 -2.98 -6.60
CA HIS A 95 8.45 -4.33 -6.14
C HIS A 95 7.81 -5.18 -7.25
N LYS A 96 7.03 -4.59 -8.16
CA LYS A 96 6.55 -5.26 -9.38
C LYS A 96 7.70 -5.66 -10.33
N GLY A 97 8.68 -4.78 -10.51
CA GLY A 97 9.82 -5.00 -11.42
C GLY A 97 10.79 -6.10 -10.96
N LYS A 98 10.97 -6.29 -9.65
CA LYS A 98 11.84 -7.35 -9.09
C LYS A 98 11.25 -8.76 -9.17
N LYS A 99 9.92 -8.92 -9.19
CA LYS A 99 9.26 -10.24 -9.33
C LYS A 99 9.18 -10.75 -10.78
N SER A 100 9.47 -9.89 -11.77
CA SER A 100 9.39 -10.20 -13.21
C SER A 100 10.72 -10.67 -13.83
N LYS A 101 11.80 -10.80 -13.04
CA LYS A 101 13.11 -11.30 -13.50
C LYS A 101 13.43 -12.67 -12.93
#